data_AF-A0A935ZZC3-F1
#
_entry.id   AF-A0A935ZZC3-F1
#
_cell.length_a   1.000
_cell.length_b   1.000
_cell.length_c   1.000
_cell.angle_alpha   90.00
_cell.angle_beta   90.00
_cell.angle_gamma   90.00
#
_symmetry.space_group_name_H-M   'P 1'
#
loop_
_entity.id
_entity.type
_entity.pdbx_description
1 polymer ?
#
loop_
_entity_poly.entity_id
_entity_poly.type
_entity_poly.pdbx_seq_one_letter_code
_entity_poly.pdbx_strand_id
1 'polypeptide(L)'
;MKRRGLLTPMRRGWWCGALVLLAVPGCARERCPDAACSGLGDDGLSPTTLADPSTSESSGLADGADDLRDLPPANPGGCNVDFGCTDKIDLLFVIDNSGTMAEEQLNLARNFPRLIERLENLQDAEGNPIHPDVHVLVTTTDMGNPLCTAHQPDGYSPAKGAPTTTGCNARIADFTGLGAHPVEVPEACTSVCPTDLAPADAFLAFSPNGTNVPEVAPRDIDGDGTPDSAIAQTLACIGPQGIDGCGYEAQLESMLQALYPDAPWNSGAQPFLRPDALLAIAIVSDEVEGSVLDYGIMDDASLQEVDPDDGSPSPTSAIMWHAGVGCSGPDANGVYTDCTSRDDGGLQPVSRYVDYLVGTLREQQHKQVVMLGILGVPEVTDHQDAPPYAPAAGGEFDLVYRRWRDGDYPTGDILPTDPAGTTAADKTFDFGIGPGCTGQAQDGSFTGQATPNTRVMEVCHSLDFVDEHGTEQVRCCIESICDDDFSAAIDCLTGIIGHSLLPPG
;
A
#
# COMPACT_ATOMS: atom_id res chain seq x y z
N MET A 1 16.14 28.00 71.82
CA MET A 1 15.27 26.81 71.84
C MET A 1 14.66 26.66 70.45
N LYS A 2 15.30 25.92 69.53
CA LYS A 2 15.05 24.51 69.20
C LYS A 2 13.56 24.17 68.95
N ARG A 3 13.19 24.01 67.68
CA ARG A 3 12.60 22.77 67.14
C ARG A 3 13.22 22.48 65.77
N ARG A 4 13.65 21.22 65.61
CA ARG A 4 14.28 20.59 64.43
C ARG A 4 13.36 19.48 63.94
N GLY A 5 13.48 19.17 62.65
CA GLY A 5 13.16 17.86 62.05
C GLY A 5 12.22 17.99 60.85
N LEU A 6 12.45 17.38 59.70
CA LEU A 6 13.58 16.63 59.14
C LEU A 6 13.28 16.58 57.62
N LEU A 7 14.24 16.93 56.77
CA LEU A 7 14.18 16.71 55.32
C LEU A 7 14.51 15.24 55.03
N THR A 8 13.77 14.62 54.10
CA THR A 8 14.14 13.33 53.49
C THR A 8 14.18 13.52 51.97
N PRO A 9 15.28 13.16 51.28
CA PRO A 9 15.37 13.20 49.82
C PRO A 9 14.94 11.85 49.22
N MET A 10 14.08 11.87 48.21
CA MET A 10 13.81 10.67 47.41
C MET A 10 14.92 10.51 46.36
N ARG A 11 15.47 9.30 46.33
CA ARG A 11 16.64 8.90 45.55
C ARG A 11 16.25 8.63 44.09
N ARG A 12 17.16 9.02 43.20
CA ARG A 12 17.35 8.49 41.84
C ARG A 12 17.51 6.97 41.88
N GLY A 13 16.92 6.27 40.90
CA GLY A 13 17.20 4.88 40.55
C GLY A 13 17.10 4.71 39.04
N TRP A 14 18.25 4.44 38.41
CA TRP A 14 18.47 4.00 37.02
C TRP A 14 17.87 2.60 36.77
N TRP A 15 17.17 2.40 35.64
CA TRP A 15 17.61 1.77 34.36
C TRP A 15 18.06 0.29 34.46
N CYS A 16 17.24 -0.58 33.87
CA CYS A 16 17.58 -1.86 33.21
C CYS A 16 16.28 -2.45 32.62
N GLY A 17 16.05 -2.29 31.32
CA GLY A 17 15.12 -3.14 30.55
C GLY A 17 15.98 -4.16 29.82
N ALA A 18 16.08 -5.37 30.36
CA ALA A 18 16.87 -6.44 29.78
C ALA A 18 15.97 -7.33 28.91
N LEU A 19 16.36 -7.48 27.65
CA LEU A 19 16.04 -8.63 26.81
C LEU A 19 16.41 -9.92 27.55
N VAL A 20 15.45 -10.82 27.77
CA VAL A 20 15.72 -12.19 28.24
C VAL A 20 14.95 -13.16 27.35
N LEU A 21 15.63 -13.63 26.31
CA LEU A 21 15.31 -14.89 25.62
C LEU A 21 15.79 -16.05 26.50
N LEU A 22 14.86 -16.89 26.95
CA LEU A 22 15.14 -18.12 27.68
C LEU A 22 15.73 -19.18 26.74
N ALA A 23 17.02 -19.46 26.92
CA ALA A 23 17.66 -20.67 26.40
C ALA A 23 17.15 -21.91 27.17
N VAL A 24 16.67 -22.93 26.45
CA VAL A 24 16.40 -24.27 27.02
C VAL A 24 17.65 -25.13 26.86
N PRO A 25 18.15 -25.79 27.94
CA PRO A 25 19.29 -26.69 27.84
C PRO A 25 18.84 -28.07 27.34
N GLY A 26 19.66 -28.66 26.47
CA GLY A 26 19.47 -30.02 25.98
C GLY A 26 19.48 -31.07 27.09
N CYS A 27 18.73 -32.15 26.86
CA CYS A 27 18.89 -33.41 27.56
C CYS A 27 18.84 -34.60 26.59
N ALA A 28 19.97 -35.31 26.56
CA ALA A 28 20.15 -36.75 26.49
C ALA A 28 19.13 -37.63 25.73
N ARG A 29 19.67 -38.16 24.64
CA ARG A 29 19.45 -39.46 23.98
C ARG A 29 19.19 -40.63 24.96
N GLU A 30 18.01 -41.24 24.93
CA GLU A 30 17.76 -42.60 25.45
C GLU A 30 16.84 -43.42 24.54
N ARG A 31 17.15 -44.72 24.48
CA ARG A 31 16.63 -45.76 23.57
C ARG A 31 15.25 -46.26 23.99
N CYS A 32 14.42 -46.65 23.02
CA CYS A 32 13.33 -47.62 23.23
C CYS A 32 13.58 -48.91 22.41
N PRO A 33 13.35 -50.11 22.97
CA PRO A 33 13.60 -51.39 22.30
C PRO A 33 12.35 -52.01 21.64
N ASP A 34 12.61 -52.90 20.68
CA ASP A 34 11.66 -53.77 19.96
C ASP A 34 10.90 -54.77 20.85
N ALA A 35 9.65 -55.10 20.48
CA ALA A 35 9.24 -56.45 19.99
C ALA A 35 7.73 -56.77 20.15
N ALA A 36 7.15 -57.29 19.05
CA ALA A 36 6.19 -58.42 18.93
C ALA A 36 4.74 -58.24 19.48
N CYS A 37 3.64 -58.75 18.88
CA CYS A 37 3.43 -59.83 17.89
C CYS A 37 1.93 -59.88 17.45
N SER A 38 1.65 -60.19 16.17
CA SER A 38 0.66 -61.16 15.56
C SER A 38 -0.74 -61.40 16.20
N GLY A 39 -1.88 -61.61 15.51
CA GLY A 39 -2.22 -61.85 14.09
C GLY A 39 -3.60 -62.60 13.96
N LEU A 40 -3.98 -62.95 12.70
CA LEU A 40 -5.04 -63.91 12.20
C LEU A 40 -6.48 -63.36 12.05
N GLY A 41 -7.27 -63.60 10.98
CA GLY A 41 -7.18 -64.32 9.69
C GLY A 41 -8.50 -64.08 8.90
N ASP A 42 -8.47 -63.80 7.58
CA ASP A 42 -8.66 -64.68 6.40
C ASP A 42 -10.12 -65.05 6.04
N ASP A 43 -10.60 -64.61 4.87
CA ASP A 43 -11.29 -65.41 3.85
C ASP A 43 -11.49 -64.61 2.55
N GLY A 44 -11.22 -65.25 1.41
CA GLY A 44 -10.88 -64.61 0.13
C GLY A 44 -11.97 -64.48 -0.94
N LEU A 45 -11.61 -63.77 -2.03
CA LEU A 45 -11.89 -64.07 -3.45
C LEU A 45 -11.32 -62.93 -4.34
N SER A 46 -10.46 -63.27 -5.31
CA SER A 46 -9.74 -62.38 -6.26
C SER A 46 -10.41 -62.38 -7.67
N PRO A 47 -9.89 -61.67 -8.70
CA PRO A 47 -9.08 -60.43 -8.74
C PRO A 47 -9.62 -59.40 -9.75
N THR A 48 -9.52 -58.11 -9.44
CA THR A 48 -9.35 -57.09 -10.49
C THR A 48 -8.33 -56.08 -10.01
N THR A 49 -7.33 -55.87 -10.85
CA THR A 49 -6.10 -55.13 -10.62
C THR A 49 -6.35 -53.71 -10.11
N LEU A 50 -6.16 -53.52 -8.80
CA LEU A 50 -5.96 -52.24 -8.16
C LEU A 50 -4.66 -52.36 -7.36
N ALA A 51 -3.64 -51.66 -7.82
CA ALA A 51 -2.44 -51.41 -7.05
C ALA A 51 -2.71 -50.19 -6.16
N ASP A 52 -2.53 -50.39 -4.87
CA ASP A 52 -2.48 -49.39 -3.81
C ASP A 52 -1.57 -49.97 -2.71
N PRO A 53 -1.14 -49.27 -1.66
CA PRO A 53 -0.58 -47.92 -1.56
C PRO A 53 0.80 -47.97 -0.87
N SER A 54 1.56 -46.87 -0.93
CA SER A 54 2.36 -46.46 0.22
C SER A 54 2.39 -44.94 0.29
N THR A 55 1.45 -44.38 1.05
CA THR A 55 1.48 -43.02 1.57
C THR A 55 1.95 -43.06 3.03
N SER A 56 3.05 -42.38 3.31
CA SER A 56 3.26 -41.56 4.52
C SER A 56 4.48 -40.68 4.23
N GLU A 57 4.24 -39.48 3.68
CA GLU A 57 4.31 -38.23 4.43
C GLU A 57 5.74 -37.78 4.72
N SER A 58 6.17 -36.81 3.93
CA SER A 58 6.90 -35.64 4.41
C SER A 58 6.47 -34.47 3.54
N SER A 59 5.41 -33.82 3.98
CA SER A 59 5.09 -32.43 3.69
C SER A 59 6.30 -31.53 3.91
N GLY A 60 6.54 -30.61 2.99
CA GLY A 60 7.59 -29.60 3.15
C GLY A 60 7.79 -28.76 1.90
N LEU A 61 6.91 -27.76 1.74
CA LEU A 61 7.23 -26.41 1.28
C LEU A 61 8.13 -26.31 0.05
N ALA A 62 7.53 -26.18 -1.12
CA ALA A 62 8.11 -25.47 -2.26
C ALA A 62 6.99 -24.99 -3.20
N ASP A 63 7.22 -23.81 -3.76
CA ASP A 63 6.58 -23.21 -4.94
C ASP A 63 5.29 -22.41 -4.71
N GLY A 64 5.47 -21.18 -4.23
CA GLY A 64 4.56 -20.05 -4.43
C GLY A 64 5.20 -18.88 -5.19
N ALA A 65 6.32 -19.09 -5.88
CA ALA A 65 7.12 -18.05 -6.53
C ALA A 65 7.32 -18.25 -8.04
N ASP A 66 6.50 -19.09 -8.70
CA ASP A 66 6.61 -19.36 -10.15
C ASP A 66 5.29 -19.23 -10.93
N ASP A 67 4.28 -18.50 -10.41
CA ASP A 67 2.94 -18.46 -11.04
C ASP A 67 2.67 -17.21 -11.90
N LEU A 68 3.72 -16.56 -12.41
CA LEU A 68 3.57 -15.38 -13.29
C LEU A 68 4.40 -15.46 -14.59
N ARG A 69 4.95 -16.65 -14.90
CA ARG A 69 5.45 -16.95 -16.26
C ARG A 69 4.33 -17.32 -17.25
N ASP A 70 3.09 -17.47 -16.74
CA ASP A 70 1.89 -17.79 -17.51
C ASP A 70 0.78 -16.72 -17.27
N LEU A 71 1.11 -15.43 -17.45
CA LEU A 71 0.03 -14.47 -17.75
C LEU A 71 -0.59 -14.89 -19.10
N PRO A 72 -1.88 -15.28 -19.17
CA PRO A 72 -2.48 -15.62 -20.45
C PRO A 72 -2.51 -14.39 -21.37
N PRO A 73 -2.43 -14.57 -22.71
CA PRO A 73 -2.63 -13.46 -23.63
C PRO A 73 -4.02 -12.88 -23.39
N ALA A 74 -4.06 -11.59 -23.08
CA ALA A 74 -5.27 -10.89 -22.71
C ALA A 74 -6.29 -10.76 -23.86
N ASN A 75 -7.56 -10.61 -23.47
CA ASN A 75 -8.72 -10.51 -24.35
C ASN A 75 -8.53 -9.42 -25.44
N PRO A 76 -8.79 -9.70 -26.73
CA PRO A 76 -8.59 -8.75 -27.84
C PRO A 76 -9.65 -7.63 -27.91
N GLY A 77 -10.32 -7.32 -26.80
CA GLY A 77 -11.36 -6.30 -26.72
C GLY A 77 -10.79 -4.90 -26.49
N GLY A 78 -9.75 -4.50 -27.22
CA GLY A 78 -9.31 -3.10 -27.22
C GLY A 78 -10.31 -2.19 -27.92
N CYS A 79 -10.27 -0.88 -27.62
CA CYS A 79 -11.12 0.13 -28.26
C CYS A 79 -11.05 -0.01 -29.80
N ASN A 80 -12.15 -0.41 -30.41
CA ASN A 80 -12.27 -0.48 -31.86
C ASN A 80 -12.79 0.87 -32.34
N VAL A 81 -12.02 1.56 -33.19
CA VAL A 81 -12.24 2.93 -33.69
C VAL A 81 -13.60 3.20 -34.38
N ASP A 82 -14.48 2.20 -34.49
CA ASP A 82 -15.85 2.31 -35.00
C ASP A 82 -16.91 2.45 -33.87
N PHE A 83 -16.52 2.32 -32.61
CA PHE A 83 -17.35 2.58 -31.42
C PHE A 83 -16.51 3.37 -30.43
N GLY A 84 -16.80 4.68 -30.25
CA GLY A 84 -16.00 5.55 -29.40
C GLY A 84 -15.80 5.01 -27.98
N CYS A 85 -14.61 5.25 -27.40
CA CYS A 85 -14.31 4.81 -26.04
C CYS A 85 -15.31 5.45 -25.06
N THR A 86 -15.72 4.66 -24.07
CA THR A 86 -16.96 4.88 -23.32
C THR A 86 -16.77 5.80 -22.11
N ASP A 87 -17.88 6.27 -21.57
CA ASP A 87 -18.06 6.91 -20.27
C ASP A 87 -17.74 5.99 -19.07
N LYS A 88 -16.77 5.08 -19.17
CA LYS A 88 -16.47 4.08 -18.13
C LYS A 88 -15.11 4.29 -17.48
N ILE A 89 -15.07 4.16 -16.15
CA ILE A 89 -13.87 4.36 -15.33
C ILE A 89 -13.73 3.23 -14.33
N ASP A 90 -12.60 2.53 -14.34
CA ASP A 90 -12.20 1.60 -13.29
C ASP A 90 -11.13 2.28 -12.43
N LEU A 91 -11.42 2.55 -11.17
CA LEU A 91 -10.51 3.19 -10.23
C LEU A 91 -10.04 2.18 -9.18
N LEU A 92 -8.73 1.94 -9.13
CA LEU A 92 -8.09 1.07 -8.17
C LEU A 92 -7.38 1.91 -7.11
N PHE A 93 -7.75 1.77 -5.85
CA PHE A 93 -6.98 2.27 -4.70
C PHE A 93 -6.15 1.13 -4.10
N VAL A 94 -4.84 1.32 -4.03
CA VAL A 94 -3.90 0.47 -3.31
C VAL A 94 -3.39 1.28 -2.13
N ILE A 95 -3.89 0.98 -0.94
CA ILE A 95 -3.70 1.80 0.25
C ILE A 95 -2.83 1.06 1.24
N ASP A 96 -1.76 1.71 1.66
CA ASP A 96 -0.87 1.21 2.68
C ASP A 96 -1.59 1.05 4.03
N ASN A 97 -1.45 -0.14 4.61
CA ASN A 97 -2.04 -0.50 5.90
C ASN A 97 -0.98 -0.75 6.98
N SER A 98 0.22 -0.17 6.82
CA SER A 98 1.28 -0.14 7.82
C SER A 98 0.85 0.63 9.08
N GLY A 99 1.64 0.46 10.15
CA GLY A 99 1.38 1.02 11.47
C GLY A 99 1.27 2.55 11.53
N THR A 100 1.84 3.26 10.57
CA THR A 100 1.96 4.73 10.55
C THR A 100 0.85 5.42 9.76
N MET A 101 0.13 4.69 8.91
CA MET A 101 -0.82 5.22 7.92
C MET A 101 -2.16 5.75 8.45
N ALA A 102 -2.39 5.79 9.77
CA ALA A 102 -3.71 6.10 10.32
C ALA A 102 -4.17 7.53 9.98
N GLU A 103 -3.27 8.50 10.01
CA GLU A 103 -3.58 9.92 9.78
C GLU A 103 -3.83 10.18 8.29
N GLU A 104 -3.00 9.59 7.44
CA GLU A 104 -3.03 9.63 5.99
C GLU A 104 -4.29 8.97 5.43
N GLN A 105 -4.67 7.79 5.96
CA GLN A 105 -5.92 7.12 5.58
C GLN A 105 -7.16 7.93 5.98
N LEU A 106 -7.11 8.62 7.12
CA LEU A 106 -8.20 9.52 7.53
C LEU A 106 -8.28 10.74 6.59
N ASN A 107 -7.14 11.33 6.24
CA ASN A 107 -7.10 12.44 5.28
C ASN A 107 -7.66 12.02 3.91
N LEU A 108 -7.23 10.86 3.40
CA LEU A 108 -7.78 10.27 2.18
C LEU A 108 -9.29 10.06 2.27
N ALA A 109 -9.77 9.53 3.39
CA ALA A 109 -11.20 9.28 3.58
C ALA A 109 -12.06 10.54 3.59
N ARG A 110 -11.53 11.64 4.15
CA ARG A 110 -12.16 12.97 4.09
C ARG A 110 -12.16 13.58 2.69
N ASN A 111 -11.30 13.10 1.79
CA ASN A 111 -11.22 13.60 0.42
C ASN A 111 -12.05 12.78 -0.59
N PHE A 112 -12.64 11.65 -0.19
CA PHE A 112 -13.55 10.90 -1.07
C PHE A 112 -14.83 11.65 -1.47
N PRO A 113 -15.48 12.47 -0.63
CA PRO A 113 -16.56 13.35 -1.09
C PRO A 113 -16.19 14.18 -2.30
N ARG A 114 -15.04 14.85 -2.25
CA ARG A 114 -14.48 15.61 -3.37
C ARG A 114 -14.27 14.73 -4.60
N LEU A 115 -13.69 13.55 -4.43
CA LEU A 115 -13.48 12.62 -5.55
C LEU A 115 -14.80 12.26 -6.24
N ILE A 116 -15.81 11.88 -5.45
CA ILE A 116 -17.12 11.51 -6.00
C ILE A 116 -17.78 12.72 -6.67
N GLU A 117 -17.74 13.90 -6.05
CA GLU A 117 -18.25 15.14 -6.65
C GLU A 117 -17.56 15.43 -8.00
N ARG A 118 -16.23 15.30 -8.08
CA ARG A 118 -15.48 15.51 -9.31
C ARG A 118 -15.84 14.49 -10.39
N LEU A 119 -15.99 13.21 -10.03
CA LEU A 119 -16.39 12.14 -10.96
C LEU A 119 -17.82 12.34 -11.50
N GLU A 120 -18.76 12.73 -10.64
CA GLU A 120 -20.16 12.99 -11.03
C GLU A 120 -20.32 14.24 -11.92
N ASN A 121 -19.39 15.20 -11.79
CA ASN A 121 -19.36 16.45 -12.54
C ASN A 121 -18.25 16.49 -13.62
N LEU A 122 -17.74 15.33 -14.04
CA LEU A 122 -16.71 15.25 -15.06
C LEU A 122 -17.13 15.94 -16.36
N GLN A 123 -16.15 16.52 -17.03
CA GLN A 123 -16.31 17.16 -18.33
C GLN A 123 -15.24 16.62 -19.28
N ASP A 124 -15.58 16.52 -20.57
CA ASP A 124 -14.58 16.27 -21.62
C ASP A 124 -13.72 17.52 -21.87
N ALA A 125 -12.71 17.38 -22.74
CA ALA A 125 -11.82 18.47 -23.13
C ALA A 125 -12.56 19.66 -23.77
N GLU A 126 -13.78 19.45 -24.29
CA GLU A 126 -14.64 20.46 -24.89
C GLU A 126 -15.63 21.10 -23.89
N GLY A 127 -15.65 20.64 -22.64
CA GLY A 127 -16.52 21.15 -21.57
C GLY A 127 -17.93 20.57 -21.54
N ASN A 128 -18.18 19.45 -22.23
CA ASN A 128 -19.47 18.76 -22.15
C ASN A 128 -19.50 17.83 -20.93
N PRO A 129 -20.63 17.77 -20.18
CA PRO A 129 -20.78 16.85 -19.06
C PRO A 129 -20.65 15.38 -19.49
N ILE A 130 -19.84 14.63 -18.77
CA ILE A 130 -19.73 13.17 -18.86
C ILE A 130 -20.40 12.60 -17.61
N HIS A 131 -21.25 11.59 -17.78
CA HIS A 131 -21.88 10.89 -16.67
C HIS A 131 -21.37 9.46 -16.59
N PRO A 132 -20.23 9.23 -15.92
CA PRO A 132 -19.52 7.99 -16.05
C PRO A 132 -20.19 6.81 -15.33
N ASP A 133 -19.97 5.62 -15.86
CA ASP A 133 -20.16 4.33 -15.21
C ASP A 133 -18.83 3.91 -14.54
N VAL A 134 -18.79 4.06 -13.21
CA VAL A 134 -17.57 3.97 -12.40
C VAL A 134 -17.58 2.71 -11.56
N HIS A 135 -16.47 1.97 -11.59
CA HIS A 135 -16.14 0.92 -10.63
C HIS A 135 -14.97 1.39 -9.78
N VAL A 136 -15.04 1.21 -8.45
CA VAL A 136 -13.97 1.52 -7.50
C VAL A 136 -13.61 0.30 -6.68
N LEU A 137 -12.37 -0.17 -6.82
CA LEU A 137 -11.81 -1.27 -6.04
C LEU A 137 -10.79 -0.70 -5.04
N VAL A 138 -10.87 -1.14 -3.79
CA VAL A 138 -9.91 -0.79 -2.75
C VAL A 138 -9.22 -2.07 -2.28
N THR A 139 -7.89 -2.07 -2.21
CA THR A 139 -7.05 -3.15 -1.68
C THR A 139 -5.94 -2.54 -0.82
N THR A 140 -5.22 -3.39 -0.08
CA THR A 140 -4.00 -3.00 0.63
C THR A 140 -2.73 -3.25 -0.20
N THR A 141 -1.60 -2.76 0.30
CA THR A 141 -0.23 -3.02 -0.17
C THR A 141 0.38 -4.30 0.41
N ASP A 142 -0.26 -4.90 1.41
CA ASP A 142 0.23 -6.10 2.11
C ASP A 142 0.08 -7.37 1.25
N MET A 143 1.22 -7.87 0.77
CA MET A 143 1.35 -9.16 0.06
C MET A 143 1.69 -10.33 1.01
N GLY A 144 1.82 -10.06 2.30
CA GLY A 144 2.34 -10.95 3.33
C GLY A 144 3.87 -11.02 3.32
N ASN A 145 4.45 -11.20 4.50
CA ASN A 145 5.87 -11.50 4.68
C ASN A 145 6.04 -12.54 5.80
N PRO A 146 6.91 -13.56 5.64
CA PRO A 146 7.20 -14.53 6.70
C PRO A 146 7.60 -13.92 8.05
N LEU A 147 8.26 -12.75 8.03
CA LEU A 147 8.68 -12.04 9.24
C LEU A 147 7.49 -11.45 10.01
N CYS A 148 6.41 -11.09 9.32
CA CYS A 148 5.21 -10.55 9.94
C CYS A 148 4.28 -11.63 10.52
N THR A 149 4.34 -12.87 10.01
CA THR A 149 3.38 -13.94 10.34
C THR A 149 3.28 -14.23 11.84
N ALA A 150 4.38 -14.13 12.59
CA ALA A 150 4.38 -14.37 14.03
C ALA A 150 3.73 -13.25 14.85
N HIS A 151 3.53 -12.07 14.25
CA HIS A 151 3.00 -10.86 14.88
C HIS A 151 1.57 -10.54 14.47
N GLN A 152 1.09 -11.16 13.40
CA GLN A 152 -0.24 -10.98 12.87
C GLN A 152 -1.34 -11.45 13.85
N PRO A 153 -2.48 -10.74 13.93
CA PRO A 153 -3.64 -11.19 14.70
C PRO A 153 -4.16 -12.56 14.27
N ASP A 154 -4.83 -13.26 15.19
CA ASP A 154 -5.48 -14.54 14.90
C ASP A 154 -6.51 -14.38 13.76
N GLY A 155 -6.30 -15.10 12.65
CA GLY A 155 -7.19 -15.05 11.49
C GLY A 155 -6.90 -13.92 10.50
N TYR A 156 -5.83 -13.15 10.71
CA TYR A 156 -5.35 -12.17 9.74
C TYR A 156 -5.01 -12.84 8.40
N SER A 157 -5.38 -12.19 7.31
CA SER A 157 -5.00 -12.57 5.96
C SER A 157 -4.66 -11.31 5.17
N PRO A 158 -3.43 -11.19 4.64
CA PRO A 158 -3.09 -10.08 3.76
C PRO A 158 -4.00 -10.07 2.52
N ALA A 159 -4.35 -8.89 2.03
CA ALA A 159 -5.28 -8.73 0.91
C ALA A 159 -4.69 -9.28 -0.39
N LYS A 160 -3.38 -9.12 -0.61
CA LYS A 160 -2.69 -9.62 -1.82
C LYS A 160 -3.35 -9.17 -3.13
N GLY A 161 -3.76 -7.91 -3.20
CA GLY A 161 -4.52 -7.35 -4.33
C GLY A 161 -6.02 -7.69 -4.35
N ALA A 162 -6.52 -8.49 -3.41
CA ALA A 162 -7.95 -8.76 -3.29
C ALA A 162 -8.73 -7.56 -2.72
N PRO A 163 -9.98 -7.36 -3.16
CA PRO A 163 -10.77 -6.23 -2.73
C PRO A 163 -11.17 -6.32 -1.25
N THR A 164 -10.99 -5.21 -0.54
CA THR A 164 -11.56 -4.99 0.78
C THR A 164 -12.97 -4.42 0.63
N THR A 165 -13.97 -5.30 0.73
CA THR A 165 -15.38 -4.91 0.59
C THR A 165 -16.09 -4.69 1.93
N THR A 166 -15.38 -4.84 3.05
CA THR A 166 -15.95 -4.68 4.39
C THR A 166 -15.63 -3.27 4.88
N GLY A 167 -16.65 -2.56 5.33
CA GLY A 167 -16.46 -1.24 5.91
C GLY A 167 -15.55 -1.32 7.14
N CYS A 168 -14.77 -0.26 7.37
CA CYS A 168 -13.72 -0.22 8.37
C CYS A 168 -14.27 -0.42 9.79
N ASN A 169 -15.54 -0.11 10.04
CA ASN A 169 -16.14 -0.19 11.38
C ASN A 169 -16.43 -1.65 11.76
N ALA A 170 -16.83 -2.47 10.78
CA ALA A 170 -16.98 -3.92 10.97
C ALA A 170 -15.63 -4.64 11.25
N ARG A 171 -14.52 -4.00 10.91
CA ARG A 171 -13.14 -4.48 11.11
C ARG A 171 -12.29 -3.51 11.93
N ILE A 172 -12.91 -2.90 12.94
CA ILE A 172 -12.25 -1.88 13.76
C ILE A 172 -11.01 -2.40 14.51
N ALA A 173 -10.88 -3.72 14.67
CA ALA A 173 -9.71 -4.34 15.26
C ALA A 173 -8.44 -4.12 14.41
N ASP A 174 -8.58 -3.96 13.09
CA ASP A 174 -7.49 -3.69 12.15
C ASP A 174 -6.83 -2.32 12.42
N PHE A 175 -7.49 -1.43 13.17
CA PHE A 175 -6.95 -0.12 13.58
C PHE A 175 -6.08 -0.18 14.85
N THR A 176 -5.56 -1.37 15.13
CA THR A 176 -4.60 -1.65 16.20
C THR A 176 -3.32 -2.19 15.56
N GLY A 177 -2.23 -1.43 15.62
CA GLY A 177 -0.99 -1.77 14.95
C GLY A 177 -0.35 -3.07 15.46
N LEU A 178 0.66 -3.54 14.75
CA LEU A 178 1.41 -4.74 15.16
C LEU A 178 2.42 -4.42 16.29
N GLY A 179 2.81 -5.45 17.04
CA GLY A 179 3.89 -5.37 18.03
C GLY A 179 3.46 -5.47 19.50
N ALA A 180 4.44 -5.38 20.41
CA ALA A 180 4.22 -5.60 21.84
C ALA A 180 3.48 -4.43 22.54
N HIS A 181 3.53 -3.24 21.94
CA HIS A 181 2.89 -2.02 22.42
C HIS A 181 2.18 -1.35 21.23
N PRO A 182 1.06 -1.94 20.78
CA PRO A 182 0.42 -1.51 19.56
C PRO A 182 -0.19 -0.11 19.73
N VAL A 183 -0.07 0.70 18.69
CA VAL A 183 -0.80 1.96 18.58
C VAL A 183 -2.24 1.63 18.20
N GLU A 184 -3.21 2.28 18.86
CA GLU A 184 -4.64 2.10 18.58
C GLU A 184 -5.21 3.43 18.06
N VAL A 185 -5.74 3.44 16.84
CA VAL A 185 -6.32 4.65 16.20
C VAL A 185 -7.69 4.36 15.56
N PRO A 186 -8.68 3.86 16.32
CA PRO A 186 -10.01 3.56 15.78
C PRO A 186 -10.74 4.81 15.24
N GLU A 187 -10.33 6.01 15.65
CA GLU A 187 -10.87 7.28 15.17
C GLU A 187 -10.61 7.51 13.67
N ALA A 188 -9.54 6.92 13.10
CA ALA A 188 -9.26 6.98 11.66
C ALA A 188 -10.41 6.39 10.83
N CYS A 189 -11.08 5.36 11.35
CA CYS A 189 -12.31 4.84 10.77
C CYS A 189 -13.57 5.53 11.30
N THR A 190 -13.76 5.56 12.62
CA THR A 190 -15.07 5.89 13.22
C THR A 190 -15.51 7.33 13.02
N SER A 191 -14.57 8.25 12.74
CA SER A 191 -14.89 9.65 12.43
C SER A 191 -15.64 9.78 11.09
N VAL A 192 -15.21 9.05 10.07
CA VAL A 192 -15.79 9.05 8.72
C VAL A 192 -16.89 7.99 8.55
N CYS A 193 -16.76 6.84 9.22
CA CYS A 193 -17.65 5.69 9.12
C CYS A 193 -18.26 5.26 10.48
N PRO A 194 -19.22 6.02 11.04
CA PRO A 194 -19.84 5.70 12.33
C PRO A 194 -20.86 4.56 12.25
N THR A 195 -21.40 4.30 11.05
CA THR A 195 -22.24 3.14 10.74
C THR A 195 -21.60 2.47 9.54
N ASP A 196 -21.35 1.18 9.66
CA ASP A 196 -20.66 0.42 8.63
C ASP A 196 -21.45 0.42 7.31
N LEU A 197 -20.77 0.81 6.22
CA LEU A 197 -21.30 0.78 4.86
C LEU A 197 -20.32 0.04 3.96
N ALA A 198 -20.88 -0.74 3.05
CA ALA A 198 -20.13 -1.57 2.12
C ALA A 198 -20.92 -1.72 0.81
N PRO A 199 -20.23 -1.87 -0.34
CA PRO A 199 -20.88 -2.25 -1.58
C PRO A 199 -21.41 -3.69 -1.51
N ALA A 200 -22.41 -4.01 -2.33
CA ALA A 200 -22.98 -5.35 -2.40
C ALA A 200 -22.06 -6.39 -3.09
N ASP A 201 -21.09 -5.93 -3.87
CA ASP A 201 -20.18 -6.76 -4.69
C ASP A 201 -18.70 -6.52 -4.31
N ALA A 202 -17.80 -7.13 -5.09
CA ALA A 202 -16.34 -7.04 -4.95
C ALA A 202 -15.76 -5.62 -5.09
N PHE A 203 -16.54 -4.66 -5.55
CA PHE A 203 -16.13 -3.28 -5.77
C PHE A 203 -17.37 -2.38 -5.67
N LEU A 204 -17.14 -1.10 -5.40
CA LEU A 204 -18.19 -0.08 -5.40
C LEU A 204 -18.49 0.30 -6.85
N ALA A 205 -19.76 0.29 -7.25
CA ALA A 205 -20.18 0.63 -8.60
C ALA A 205 -21.29 1.69 -8.60
N PHE A 206 -21.17 2.70 -9.47
CA PHE A 206 -22.21 3.71 -9.67
C PHE A 206 -22.22 4.24 -11.11
N SER A 207 -23.41 4.55 -11.59
CA SER A 207 -23.67 5.09 -12.92
C SER A 207 -25.01 5.85 -12.93
N PRO A 208 -25.38 6.51 -14.04
CA PRO A 208 -26.72 7.08 -14.20
C PRO A 208 -27.86 6.06 -14.06
N ASN A 209 -27.57 4.77 -14.21
CA ASN A 209 -28.56 3.69 -14.15
C ASN A 209 -28.72 3.09 -12.74
N GLY A 210 -27.88 3.50 -11.78
CA GLY A 210 -27.96 3.05 -10.39
C GLY A 210 -26.59 2.78 -9.77
N THR A 211 -26.62 2.25 -8.55
CA THR A 211 -25.44 1.93 -7.74
C THR A 211 -25.66 0.66 -6.93
N ASN A 212 -24.58 0.00 -6.52
CA ASN A 212 -24.60 -1.17 -5.63
C ASN A 212 -24.35 -0.83 -4.15
N VAL A 213 -24.35 0.47 -3.79
CA VAL A 213 -24.21 0.92 -2.40
C VAL A 213 -25.58 1.01 -1.70
N PRO A 214 -25.64 0.81 -0.37
CA PRO A 214 -26.89 0.96 0.38
C PRO A 214 -27.37 2.41 0.38
N GLU A 215 -28.70 2.59 0.37
CA GLU A 215 -29.30 3.90 0.61
C GLU A 215 -29.09 4.32 2.08
N VAL A 216 -28.54 5.52 2.27
CA VAL A 216 -28.33 6.13 3.59
C VAL A 216 -28.70 7.61 3.58
N ALA A 217 -28.92 8.16 4.77
CA ALA A 217 -29.12 9.59 4.90
C ALA A 217 -27.83 10.35 4.54
N PRO A 218 -27.89 11.44 3.77
CA PRO A 218 -26.73 12.29 3.53
C PRO A 218 -26.13 12.78 4.85
N ARG A 219 -24.81 12.75 4.93
CA ARG A 219 -24.02 13.17 6.09
C ARG A 219 -22.75 13.84 5.59
N ASP A 220 -22.43 14.96 6.20
CA ASP A 220 -21.17 15.67 6.05
C ASP A 220 -20.06 14.90 6.81
N ILE A 221 -19.18 14.22 6.07
CA ILE A 221 -18.09 13.40 6.61
C ILE A 221 -16.73 14.12 6.58
N ASP A 222 -16.58 15.14 5.74
CA ASP A 222 -15.35 15.93 5.58
C ASP A 222 -15.37 17.24 6.40
N GLY A 223 -16.53 17.65 6.88
CA GLY A 223 -16.74 18.82 7.72
C GLY A 223 -16.91 20.13 6.94
N ASP A 224 -17.15 20.08 5.63
CA ASP A 224 -17.25 21.28 4.77
C ASP A 224 -18.60 22.01 4.90
N GLY A 225 -19.58 21.40 5.57
CA GLY A 225 -20.94 21.91 5.75
C GLY A 225 -21.96 21.43 4.70
N THR A 226 -21.53 20.58 3.77
CA THR A 226 -22.32 19.99 2.68
C THR A 226 -22.56 18.50 2.97
N PRO A 227 -23.81 18.01 2.89
CA PRO A 227 -24.06 16.58 3.09
C PRO A 227 -23.57 15.72 1.92
N ASP A 228 -22.84 14.66 2.23
CA ASP A 228 -22.25 13.76 1.23
C ASP A 228 -23.19 12.64 0.79
N SER A 229 -23.02 12.20 -0.46
CA SER A 229 -23.82 11.15 -1.07
C SER A 229 -23.58 9.78 -0.41
N ALA A 230 -24.50 8.83 -0.60
CA ALA A 230 -24.33 7.46 -0.12
C ALA A 230 -23.08 6.79 -0.73
N ILE A 231 -22.69 7.18 -1.94
CA ILE A 231 -21.51 6.70 -2.65
C ILE A 231 -20.24 7.18 -1.92
N ALA A 232 -20.14 8.49 -1.66
CA ALA A 232 -19.02 9.07 -0.91
C ALA A 232 -18.88 8.48 0.49
N GLN A 233 -20.00 8.36 1.22
CA GLN A 233 -20.01 7.75 2.55
C GLN A 233 -19.58 6.27 2.52
N THR A 234 -20.01 5.50 1.50
CA THR A 234 -19.60 4.09 1.37
C THR A 234 -18.12 3.97 1.04
N LEU A 235 -17.59 4.83 0.14
CA LEU A 235 -16.17 4.85 -0.17
C LEU A 235 -15.32 5.23 1.06
N ALA A 236 -15.76 6.21 1.85
CA ALA A 236 -15.11 6.56 3.11
C ALA A 236 -15.20 5.49 4.20
N CYS A 237 -16.14 4.56 4.10
CA CYS A 237 -16.18 3.38 4.95
C CYS A 237 -15.22 2.28 4.50
N ILE A 238 -15.07 2.04 3.20
CA ILE A 238 -14.17 0.97 2.71
C ILE A 238 -12.73 1.44 2.47
N GLY A 239 -12.47 2.75 2.46
CA GLY A 239 -11.17 3.34 2.16
C GLY A 239 -10.11 3.15 3.25
N PRO A 240 -10.36 3.54 4.52
CA PRO A 240 -9.42 3.28 5.62
C PRO A 240 -9.17 1.78 5.78
N GLN A 241 -7.96 1.29 5.51
CA GLN A 241 -7.58 -0.13 5.50
C GLN A 241 -7.16 -0.69 6.86
N GLY A 242 -6.97 0.14 7.88
CA GLY A 242 -6.39 -0.30 9.15
C GLY A 242 -4.87 -0.11 9.15
N ILE A 243 -4.23 -0.43 10.27
CA ILE A 243 -2.80 -0.22 10.54
C ILE A 243 -2.10 -1.48 11.06
N ASP A 244 -2.74 -2.64 10.90
CA ASP A 244 -2.24 -3.96 11.31
C ASP A 244 -1.52 -4.71 10.18
N GLY A 245 -1.24 -4.01 9.08
CA GLY A 245 -0.49 -4.50 7.94
C GLY A 245 0.97 -4.78 8.23
N CYS A 246 1.54 -5.64 7.39
CA CYS A 246 2.96 -5.92 7.41
C CYS A 246 3.76 -4.78 6.77
N GLY A 247 4.60 -4.08 7.54
CA GLY A 247 5.44 -2.96 7.06
C GLY A 247 6.49 -3.29 5.98
N TYR A 248 6.41 -4.45 5.35
CA TYR A 248 7.12 -4.78 4.11
C TYR A 248 6.16 -4.58 2.95
N GLU A 249 5.99 -3.32 2.55
CA GLU A 249 4.91 -2.90 1.67
C GLU A 249 5.20 -3.23 0.20
N ALA A 250 4.23 -3.86 -0.48
CA ALA A 250 4.36 -4.33 -1.86
C ALA A 250 3.31 -3.68 -2.76
N GLN A 251 3.40 -2.36 -2.89
CA GLN A 251 2.46 -1.49 -3.61
C GLN A 251 2.27 -1.94 -5.05
N LEU A 252 3.37 -2.20 -5.77
CA LEU A 252 3.32 -2.53 -7.20
C LEU A 252 2.82 -3.96 -7.47
N GLU A 253 3.23 -4.94 -6.65
CA GLU A 253 2.72 -6.31 -6.80
C GLU A 253 1.26 -6.40 -6.38
N SER A 254 0.83 -5.73 -5.31
CA SER A 254 -0.59 -5.66 -4.92
C SER A 254 -1.44 -5.03 -6.02
N MET A 255 -0.96 -3.93 -6.65
CA MET A 255 -1.59 -3.34 -7.83
C MET A 255 -1.73 -4.37 -8.96
N LEU A 256 -0.66 -5.09 -9.29
CA LEU A 256 -0.67 -6.06 -10.38
C LEU A 256 -1.62 -7.23 -10.11
N GLN A 257 -1.66 -7.74 -8.86
CA GLN A 257 -2.58 -8.80 -8.44
C GLN A 257 -4.04 -8.35 -8.48
N ALA A 258 -4.34 -7.11 -8.07
CA ALA A 258 -5.68 -6.53 -8.21
C ALA A 258 -6.14 -6.44 -9.66
N LEU A 259 -5.21 -6.25 -10.59
CA LEU A 259 -5.46 -6.17 -12.04
C LEU A 259 -5.33 -7.51 -12.76
N TYR A 260 -5.08 -8.61 -12.05
CA TYR A 260 -4.90 -9.93 -12.66
C TYR A 260 -6.21 -10.39 -13.35
N PRO A 261 -6.21 -10.66 -14.67
CA PRO A 261 -7.46 -10.90 -15.42
C PRO A 261 -8.28 -12.10 -14.93
N ASP A 262 -7.61 -13.14 -14.44
CA ASP A 262 -8.28 -14.36 -13.95
C ASP A 262 -8.67 -14.28 -12.46
N ALA A 263 -8.40 -13.14 -11.80
CA ALA A 263 -8.86 -12.92 -10.43
C ALA A 263 -10.40 -12.97 -10.36
N PRO A 264 -11.00 -13.46 -9.25
CA PRO A 264 -12.44 -13.61 -9.14
C PRO A 264 -13.23 -12.33 -9.46
N TRP A 265 -12.72 -11.15 -9.05
CA TRP A 265 -13.35 -9.85 -9.28
C TRP A 265 -13.12 -9.28 -10.70
N ASN A 266 -12.18 -9.84 -11.47
CA ASN A 266 -11.97 -9.50 -12.88
C ASN A 266 -12.61 -10.52 -13.83
N SER A 267 -13.30 -11.52 -13.27
CA SER A 267 -13.99 -12.57 -14.01
C SER A 267 -15.52 -12.36 -14.02
N GLY A 268 -16.20 -12.98 -14.97
CA GLY A 268 -17.66 -12.99 -15.02
C GLY A 268 -18.30 -11.85 -15.83
N ALA A 269 -19.57 -11.57 -15.55
CA ALA A 269 -20.39 -10.66 -16.37
C ALA A 269 -20.19 -9.18 -16.03
N GLN A 270 -19.67 -8.89 -14.83
CA GLN A 270 -19.38 -7.55 -14.35
C GLN A 270 -17.98 -7.56 -13.72
N PRO A 271 -16.91 -7.59 -14.54
CA PRO A 271 -15.55 -7.52 -14.03
C PRO A 271 -15.26 -6.11 -13.51
N PHE A 272 -14.36 -6.00 -12.53
CA PHE A 272 -13.76 -4.73 -12.16
C PHE A 272 -12.97 -4.17 -13.34
N LEU A 273 -11.97 -4.90 -13.85
CA LEU A 273 -11.17 -4.49 -15.01
C LEU A 273 -11.96 -4.68 -16.31
N ARG A 274 -12.67 -3.65 -16.74
CA ARG A 274 -13.50 -3.65 -17.96
C ARG A 274 -12.65 -3.31 -19.18
N PRO A 275 -12.77 -4.02 -20.31
CA PRO A 275 -11.93 -3.80 -21.48
C PRO A 275 -12.12 -2.40 -22.12
N ASP A 276 -13.30 -1.80 -21.99
CA ASP A 276 -13.67 -0.50 -22.58
C ASP A 276 -13.61 0.68 -21.59
N ALA A 277 -13.17 0.46 -20.35
CA ALA A 277 -13.02 1.51 -19.34
C ALA A 277 -11.61 2.10 -19.32
N LEU A 278 -11.51 3.39 -18.99
CA LEU A 278 -10.25 3.98 -18.52
C LEU A 278 -9.89 3.33 -17.17
N LEU A 279 -8.63 2.94 -17.01
CA LEU A 279 -8.09 2.47 -15.73
C LEU A 279 -7.34 3.60 -15.03
N ALA A 280 -7.80 3.97 -13.84
CA ALA A 280 -7.14 4.89 -12.94
C ALA A 280 -6.61 4.12 -11.73
N ILE A 281 -5.35 4.35 -11.37
CA ILE A 281 -4.69 3.67 -10.24
C ILE A 281 -4.23 4.73 -9.25
N ALA A 282 -4.60 4.62 -7.99
CA ALA A 282 -4.16 5.47 -6.91
C ALA A 282 -3.40 4.62 -5.89
N ILE A 283 -2.10 4.89 -5.73
CA ILE A 283 -1.26 4.27 -4.70
C ILE A 283 -1.01 5.29 -3.60
N VAL A 284 -1.29 4.90 -2.36
CA VAL A 284 -1.14 5.76 -1.17
C VAL A 284 -0.26 5.02 -0.18
N SER A 285 0.96 5.50 0.07
CA SER A 285 1.94 4.82 0.93
C SER A 285 3.02 5.78 1.44
N ASP A 286 3.38 5.63 2.72
CA ASP A 286 4.49 6.33 3.37
C ASP A 286 5.79 5.51 3.40
N GLU A 287 5.73 4.28 2.88
CA GLU A 287 6.82 3.30 2.89
C GLU A 287 7.49 3.13 1.51
N VAL A 288 8.66 2.48 1.54
CA VAL A 288 9.41 2.12 0.34
C VAL A 288 8.78 0.92 -0.35
N GLU A 289 8.81 0.90 -1.69
CA GLU A 289 8.31 -0.22 -2.47
C GLU A 289 9.16 -1.47 -2.33
N GLY A 290 8.50 -2.55 -1.91
CA GLY A 290 9.10 -3.78 -1.43
C GLY A 290 8.48 -5.05 -2.02
N SER A 291 8.04 -5.06 -3.28
CA SER A 291 7.53 -6.27 -3.93
C SER A 291 8.61 -7.36 -4.05
N VAL A 292 8.69 -8.22 -3.04
CA VAL A 292 9.72 -9.26 -2.92
C VAL A 292 9.52 -10.35 -3.97
N LEU A 293 10.59 -10.68 -4.71
CA LEU A 293 10.62 -11.83 -5.61
C LEU A 293 11.07 -13.10 -4.85
N ASP A 294 12.10 -12.97 -4.03
CA ASP A 294 12.66 -14.06 -3.23
C ASP A 294 12.83 -13.62 -1.77
N TYR A 295 12.08 -14.25 -0.86
CA TYR A 295 12.17 -13.95 0.57
C TYR A 295 13.52 -14.34 1.20
N GLY A 296 14.42 -15.00 0.46
CA GLY A 296 15.82 -15.19 0.88
C GLY A 296 16.56 -13.88 1.17
N ILE A 297 16.11 -12.74 0.60
CA ILE A 297 16.68 -11.43 0.92
C ILE A 297 16.51 -11.03 2.39
N MET A 298 15.51 -11.58 3.08
CA MET A 298 15.25 -11.30 4.50
C MET A 298 16.36 -11.82 5.41
N ASP A 299 17.13 -12.81 4.94
CA ASP A 299 18.29 -13.38 5.64
C ASP A 299 19.63 -12.83 5.13
N ASP A 300 19.61 -11.93 4.13
CA ASP A 300 20.82 -11.37 3.54
C ASP A 300 21.36 -10.20 4.37
N ALA A 301 22.36 -10.49 5.19
CA ALA A 301 23.05 -9.49 6.02
C ALA A 301 23.71 -8.34 5.23
N SER A 302 23.83 -8.43 3.91
CA SER A 302 24.32 -7.32 3.06
C SER A 302 23.23 -6.30 2.69
N LEU A 303 21.95 -6.69 2.82
CA LEU A 303 20.79 -5.83 2.62
C LEU A 303 20.18 -5.35 3.94
N GLN A 304 20.47 -6.03 5.06
CA GLN A 304 20.04 -5.66 6.39
C GLN A 304 20.78 -4.43 6.94
N GLU A 305 20.06 -3.61 7.70
CA GLU A 305 20.66 -2.57 8.52
C GLU A 305 21.15 -3.12 9.86
N VAL A 306 22.03 -2.37 10.51
CA VAL A 306 22.61 -2.74 11.80
C VAL A 306 21.73 -2.22 12.93
N ASP A 307 21.26 -3.13 13.78
CA ASP A 307 20.52 -2.80 14.99
C ASP A 307 21.40 -1.94 15.93
N PRO A 308 20.97 -0.72 16.29
CA PRO A 308 21.76 0.18 17.15
C PRO A 308 21.90 -0.31 18.60
N ASP A 309 21.01 -1.20 19.09
CA ASP A 309 21.04 -1.70 20.45
C ASP A 309 22.10 -2.80 20.65
N ASP A 310 22.26 -3.70 19.69
CA ASP A 310 23.16 -4.85 19.81
C ASP A 310 24.27 -4.95 18.74
N GLY A 311 24.20 -4.11 17.70
CA GLY A 311 25.18 -4.03 16.62
C GLY A 311 25.12 -5.19 15.63
N SER A 312 24.05 -5.97 15.62
CA SER A 312 23.85 -7.08 14.69
C SER A 312 23.03 -6.66 13.46
N PRO A 313 23.33 -7.18 12.26
CA PRO A 313 22.44 -7.05 11.12
C PRO A 313 21.12 -7.76 11.40
N SER A 314 20.00 -7.08 11.16
CA SER A 314 18.65 -7.63 11.34
C SER A 314 17.70 -7.11 10.26
N PRO A 315 16.65 -7.89 9.89
CA PRO A 315 15.72 -7.48 8.86
C PRO A 315 14.65 -6.51 9.36
N THR A 316 14.48 -5.43 8.60
CA THR A 316 13.48 -4.36 8.76
C THR A 316 13.04 -3.89 7.37
N SER A 317 12.07 -2.95 7.29
CA SER A 317 11.62 -2.39 6.01
C SER A 317 12.75 -1.71 5.23
N ALA A 318 13.84 -1.30 5.90
CA ALA A 318 15.09 -0.84 5.30
C ALA A 318 15.65 -1.77 4.19
N ILE A 319 15.43 -3.09 4.28
CA ILE A 319 15.83 -4.03 3.22
C ILE A 319 15.19 -3.63 1.89
N MET A 320 13.95 -3.13 1.88
CA MET A 320 13.23 -2.79 0.65
C MET A 320 13.94 -1.65 -0.09
N TRP A 321 14.44 -0.66 0.66
CA TRP A 321 15.32 0.38 0.12
C TRP A 321 16.61 -0.18 -0.45
N HIS A 322 17.34 -0.99 0.34
CA HIS A 322 18.64 -1.52 -0.07
C HIS A 322 18.56 -2.49 -1.24
N ALA A 323 17.49 -3.27 -1.33
CA ALA A 323 17.22 -4.19 -2.42
C ALA A 323 16.69 -3.46 -3.66
N GLY A 324 15.93 -2.37 -3.47
CA GLY A 324 15.11 -1.77 -4.51
C GLY A 324 15.67 -0.54 -5.20
N VAL A 325 16.56 0.24 -4.56
CA VAL A 325 16.99 1.56 -5.08
C VAL A 325 18.50 1.72 -5.06
N GLY A 326 19.13 1.94 -6.22
CA GLY A 326 20.55 2.26 -6.37
C GLY A 326 20.80 3.75 -6.44
N CYS A 327 21.77 4.26 -5.67
CA CYS A 327 22.16 5.68 -5.68
C CYS A 327 23.68 5.88 -5.74
N SER A 328 24.11 7.06 -6.17
CA SER A 328 25.46 7.57 -6.01
C SER A 328 25.61 8.29 -4.66
N GLY A 329 26.75 8.07 -3.98
CA GLY A 329 27.08 8.75 -2.72
C GLY A 329 26.98 7.85 -1.48
N PRO A 330 26.69 8.41 -0.29
CA PRO A 330 26.29 9.80 -0.06
C PRO A 330 27.48 10.79 -0.07
N ASP A 331 27.19 12.08 -0.16
CA ASP A 331 28.15 13.17 0.05
C ASP A 331 28.50 13.36 1.55
N ALA A 332 29.31 14.39 1.86
CA ALA A 332 29.71 14.68 3.24
C ALA A 332 28.54 15.10 4.16
N ASN A 333 27.39 15.48 3.60
CA ASN A 333 26.18 15.87 4.31
C ASN A 333 25.16 14.72 4.38
N GLY A 334 25.50 13.52 3.89
CA GLY A 334 24.62 12.37 3.88
C GLY A 334 23.58 12.39 2.76
N VAL A 335 23.76 13.20 1.71
CA VAL A 335 22.85 13.31 0.56
C VAL A 335 23.30 12.38 -0.56
N TYR A 336 22.35 11.67 -1.15
CA TYR A 336 22.54 10.79 -2.30
C TYR A 336 22.09 11.47 -3.60
N THR A 337 22.65 11.06 -4.72
CA THR A 337 22.26 11.52 -6.07
C THR A 337 22.01 10.35 -7.00
N ASP A 338 21.37 10.60 -8.14
CA ASP A 338 21.16 9.59 -9.19
C ASP A 338 20.48 8.31 -8.66
N CYS A 339 19.55 8.49 -7.72
CA CYS A 339 18.77 7.40 -7.15
C CYS A 339 17.76 6.88 -8.18
N THR A 340 17.86 5.60 -8.52
CA THR A 340 17.01 4.92 -9.51
C THR A 340 16.71 3.50 -9.06
N SER A 341 15.65 2.90 -9.58
CA SER A 341 15.34 1.50 -9.28
C SER A 341 16.46 0.57 -9.69
N ARG A 342 16.70 -0.47 -8.90
CA ARG A 342 17.56 -1.60 -9.26
C ARG A 342 16.74 -2.89 -9.27
N ASP A 343 17.11 -3.80 -10.17
CA ASP A 343 16.39 -5.06 -10.41
C ASP A 343 17.20 -6.30 -9.99
N ASP A 344 18.37 -6.12 -9.39
CA ASP A 344 19.29 -7.19 -8.99
C ASP A 344 19.30 -7.49 -7.48
N GLY A 345 18.48 -6.78 -6.69
CA GLY A 345 18.43 -6.91 -5.23
C GLY A 345 17.40 -7.91 -4.69
N GLY A 346 16.73 -8.69 -5.54
CA GLY A 346 15.76 -9.72 -5.12
C GLY A 346 14.32 -9.22 -4.90
N LEU A 347 14.01 -7.99 -5.31
CA LEU A 347 12.64 -7.53 -5.58
C LEU A 347 12.23 -7.89 -7.02
N GLN A 348 10.93 -7.88 -7.28
CA GLN A 348 10.39 -7.96 -8.65
C GLN A 348 10.96 -6.80 -9.48
N PRO A 349 11.37 -7.03 -10.75
CA PRO A 349 11.92 -5.95 -11.57
C PRO A 349 10.83 -4.92 -11.92
N VAL A 350 11.18 -3.64 -11.97
CA VAL A 350 10.20 -2.57 -12.31
C VAL A 350 9.58 -2.80 -13.70
N SER A 351 10.35 -3.37 -14.63
CA SER A 351 9.86 -3.72 -15.97
C SER A 351 8.62 -4.63 -15.95
N ARG A 352 8.46 -5.46 -14.91
CA ARG A 352 7.28 -6.32 -14.73
C ARG A 352 5.97 -5.52 -14.77
N TYR A 353 5.95 -4.39 -14.09
CA TYR A 353 4.77 -3.53 -13.96
C TYR A 353 4.60 -2.64 -15.18
N VAL A 354 5.71 -2.08 -15.68
CA VAL A 354 5.72 -1.27 -16.90
C VAL A 354 5.25 -2.09 -18.11
N ASP A 355 5.76 -3.31 -18.30
CA ASP A 355 5.39 -4.18 -19.41
C ASP A 355 3.90 -4.52 -19.40
N TYR A 356 3.28 -4.62 -18.22
CA TYR A 356 1.85 -4.84 -18.10
C TYR A 356 1.05 -3.55 -18.37
N LEU A 357 1.30 -2.47 -17.62
CA LEU A 357 0.51 -1.24 -17.73
C LEU A 357 0.70 -0.55 -19.10
N VAL A 358 1.94 -0.44 -19.56
CA VAL A 358 2.28 0.19 -20.84
C VAL A 358 2.18 -0.82 -21.97
N GLY A 359 2.97 -1.90 -21.93
CA GLY A 359 3.08 -2.83 -23.05
C GLY A 359 1.79 -3.59 -23.33
N THR A 360 1.09 -4.03 -22.28
CA THR A 360 -0.12 -4.86 -22.42
C THR A 360 -1.40 -4.02 -22.46
N LEU A 361 -1.65 -3.18 -21.45
CA LEU A 361 -2.91 -2.42 -21.39
C LEU A 361 -2.92 -1.25 -22.39
N ARG A 362 -1.91 -0.37 -22.35
CA ARG A 362 -1.90 0.83 -23.21
C ARG A 362 -1.62 0.50 -24.68
N GLU A 363 -0.56 -0.26 -24.97
CA GLU A 363 -0.10 -0.45 -26.35
C GLU A 363 -0.86 -1.56 -27.09
N GLN A 364 -1.06 -2.72 -26.46
CA GLN A 364 -1.75 -3.85 -27.11
C GLN A 364 -3.27 -3.76 -27.03
N GLN A 365 -3.83 -3.29 -25.92
CA GLN A 365 -5.28 -3.20 -25.72
C GLN A 365 -5.85 -1.79 -25.97
N HIS A 366 -5.01 -0.78 -26.19
CA HIS A 366 -5.45 0.60 -26.37
C HIS A 366 -6.29 1.14 -25.19
N LYS A 367 -6.07 0.59 -23.99
CA LYS A 367 -6.71 1.06 -22.76
C LYS A 367 -6.01 2.32 -22.27
N GLN A 368 -6.78 3.32 -21.86
CA GLN A 368 -6.23 4.48 -21.16
C GLN A 368 -5.87 4.07 -19.73
N VAL A 369 -4.62 4.31 -19.33
CA VAL A 369 -4.12 4.02 -17.99
C VAL A 369 -3.53 5.30 -17.42
N VAL A 370 -3.97 5.67 -16.22
CA VAL A 370 -3.53 6.85 -15.48
C VAL A 370 -3.18 6.44 -14.05
N MET A 371 -2.27 7.16 -13.42
CA MET A 371 -1.79 6.84 -12.09
C MET A 371 -1.61 8.09 -11.23
N LEU A 372 -2.05 7.98 -9.97
CA LEU A 372 -1.78 8.91 -8.89
C LEU A 372 -0.94 8.18 -7.84
N GLY A 373 0.21 8.75 -7.47
CA GLY A 373 0.95 8.39 -6.28
C GLY A 373 0.77 9.48 -5.22
N ILE A 374 0.23 9.14 -4.06
CA ILE A 374 0.33 9.96 -2.85
C ILE A 374 1.44 9.31 -2.01
N LEU A 375 2.65 9.85 -2.12
CA LEU A 375 3.89 9.19 -1.72
C LEU A 375 4.75 10.09 -0.83
N GLY A 376 5.82 9.55 -0.25
CA GLY A 376 6.80 10.30 0.53
C GLY A 376 7.66 11.28 -0.28
N VAL A 377 7.04 12.33 -0.81
CA VAL A 377 7.67 13.50 -1.44
C VAL A 377 7.34 14.76 -0.63
N PRO A 378 8.21 15.80 -0.61
CA PRO A 378 7.89 17.07 0.03
C PRO A 378 6.56 17.66 -0.45
N GLU A 379 5.95 18.54 0.34
CA GLU A 379 4.69 19.21 -0.04
C GLU A 379 4.79 19.87 -1.42
N VAL A 380 3.73 19.74 -2.23
CA VAL A 380 3.64 20.42 -3.51
C VAL A 380 3.27 21.88 -3.26
N THR A 381 4.07 22.80 -3.81
CA THR A 381 3.94 24.24 -3.51
C THR A 381 3.25 25.03 -4.63
N ASP A 382 3.14 24.43 -5.81
CA ASP A 382 2.44 25.01 -6.96
C ASP A 382 1.94 23.89 -7.88
N HIS A 383 0.78 24.09 -8.48
CA HIS A 383 0.14 23.17 -9.44
C HIS A 383 -0.18 23.92 -10.73
N GLN A 384 -0.26 23.21 -11.85
CA GLN A 384 -0.69 23.83 -13.11
C GLN A 384 -2.13 24.37 -12.99
N ASP A 385 -2.41 25.56 -13.57
CA ASP A 385 -3.73 26.20 -13.52
C ASP A 385 -4.83 25.45 -14.32
N ALA A 386 -4.44 24.54 -15.20
CA ALA A 386 -5.32 23.79 -16.09
C ALA A 386 -5.13 22.28 -15.86
N PRO A 387 -6.16 21.47 -16.11
CA PRO A 387 -6.01 20.03 -15.98
C PRO A 387 -4.90 19.53 -16.92
N PRO A 388 -4.06 18.59 -16.45
CA PRO A 388 -4.32 17.71 -15.31
C PRO A 388 -4.01 18.28 -13.92
N TYR A 389 -3.71 19.58 -13.76
CA TYR A 389 -3.37 20.17 -12.46
C TYR A 389 -2.14 19.52 -11.83
N ALA A 390 -1.23 19.00 -12.67
CA ALA A 390 -0.02 18.36 -12.21
C ALA A 390 0.86 19.31 -11.38
N PRO A 391 1.63 18.78 -10.41
CA PRO A 391 2.63 19.54 -9.69
C PRO A 391 3.52 20.36 -10.63
N ALA A 392 3.75 21.63 -10.28
CA ALA A 392 4.58 22.57 -11.02
C ALA A 392 5.81 23.05 -10.21
N ALA A 393 5.76 22.95 -8.88
CA ALA A 393 6.87 23.21 -7.96
C ALA A 393 6.68 22.48 -6.61
N GLY A 394 7.77 22.27 -5.85
CA GLY A 394 7.72 21.41 -4.65
C GLY A 394 7.62 19.93 -5.04
N GLY A 395 7.00 19.11 -4.18
CA GLY A 395 6.76 17.72 -4.55
C GLY A 395 8.03 16.94 -4.82
N GLU A 396 7.94 16.05 -5.80
CA GLU A 396 9.08 15.30 -6.34
C GLU A 396 10.25 16.20 -6.78
N PHE A 397 10.01 17.42 -7.29
CA PHE A 397 11.08 18.31 -7.76
C PHE A 397 12.03 18.75 -6.64
N ASP A 398 11.54 18.82 -5.41
CA ASP A 398 12.29 19.20 -4.22
C ASP A 398 12.69 18.00 -3.37
N LEU A 399 12.41 16.78 -3.81
CA LEU A 399 12.76 15.55 -3.09
C LEU A 399 14.28 15.40 -2.97
N VAL A 400 14.75 15.14 -1.74
CA VAL A 400 16.16 14.90 -1.45
C VAL A 400 16.34 13.55 -0.78
N TYR A 401 16.99 12.63 -1.48
CA TYR A 401 17.44 11.36 -0.90
C TYR A 401 18.60 11.62 0.06
N ARG A 402 18.41 11.35 1.35
CA ARG A 402 19.44 11.61 2.38
C ARG A 402 19.32 10.64 3.55
N ARG A 403 20.35 10.56 4.37
CA ARG A 403 20.27 9.87 5.66
C ARG A 403 19.35 10.59 6.65
N TRP A 404 18.81 9.82 7.59
CA TRP A 404 18.18 10.31 8.81
C TRP A 404 19.15 11.20 9.61
N ARG A 405 18.60 12.20 10.31
CA ARG A 405 19.33 13.19 11.10
C ARG A 405 18.86 13.20 12.54
N ASP A 406 19.83 13.16 13.45
CA ASP A 406 19.54 13.26 14.88
C ASP A 406 18.96 14.63 15.26
N GLY A 407 18.15 14.61 16.31
CA GLY A 407 17.54 15.79 16.89
C GLY A 407 16.08 15.95 16.52
N ASP A 408 15.39 16.76 17.32
CA ASP A 408 13.96 17.00 17.15
C ASP A 408 13.69 17.72 15.82
N TYR A 409 12.61 17.32 15.15
CA TYR A 409 12.07 18.05 14.01
C TYR A 409 11.73 19.51 14.40
N PRO A 410 12.02 20.53 13.55
CA PRO A 410 12.52 20.44 12.17
C PRO A 410 14.05 20.49 12.03
N THR A 411 14.80 20.48 13.15
CA THR A 411 16.27 20.54 13.10
C THR A 411 16.93 19.21 12.80
N GLY A 412 16.30 18.11 13.22
CA GLY A 412 16.56 16.75 12.77
C GLY A 412 15.28 16.11 12.26
N ASP A 413 15.20 14.78 12.29
CA ASP A 413 14.08 14.01 11.76
C ASP A 413 13.29 13.26 12.83
N ILE A 414 13.68 13.37 14.10
CA ILE A 414 13.00 12.65 15.19
C ILE A 414 11.75 13.42 15.59
N LEU A 415 10.62 12.74 15.53
CA LEU A 415 9.32 13.31 15.83
C LEU A 415 9.12 13.35 17.36
N PRO A 416 8.43 14.37 17.90
CA PRO A 416 7.98 14.39 19.29
C PRO A 416 7.07 13.22 19.68
N THR A 417 6.42 12.60 18.69
CA THR A 417 5.58 11.40 18.84
C THR A 417 6.40 10.11 18.88
N ASP A 418 7.67 10.14 18.45
CA ASP A 418 8.55 8.99 18.53
C ASP A 418 8.84 8.60 19.98
N PRO A 419 9.12 7.32 20.25
CA PRO A 419 9.54 6.88 21.57
C PRO A 419 10.73 7.70 22.11
N ALA A 420 10.69 8.02 23.40
CA ALA A 420 11.75 8.80 24.03
C ALA A 420 13.10 8.08 23.95
N GLY A 421 14.07 8.71 23.30
CA GLY A 421 15.41 8.15 23.10
C GLY A 421 15.69 7.68 21.67
N THR A 422 14.69 7.72 20.78
CA THR A 422 14.86 7.45 19.34
C THR A 422 15.91 8.37 18.73
N THR A 423 16.75 7.80 17.89
CA THR A 423 17.88 8.42 17.20
C THR A 423 17.75 8.22 15.68
N ALA A 424 18.59 8.91 14.92
CA ALA A 424 18.68 8.68 13.48
C ALA A 424 19.16 7.27 13.13
N ALA A 425 19.93 6.63 14.01
CA ALA A 425 20.37 5.25 13.80
C ALA A 425 19.20 4.27 13.93
N ASP A 426 18.28 4.51 14.86
CA ASP A 426 17.03 3.72 14.99
C ASP A 426 16.18 3.87 13.74
N LYS A 427 15.97 5.10 13.27
CA LYS A 427 15.20 5.35 12.03
C LYS A 427 15.88 4.79 10.78
N THR A 428 17.21 4.86 10.68
CA THR A 428 17.96 4.17 9.61
C THR A 428 17.79 2.66 9.72
N PHE A 429 17.84 2.10 10.92
CA PHE A 429 17.61 0.68 11.12
C PHE A 429 16.22 0.27 10.66
N ASP A 430 15.18 1.03 11.01
CA ASP A 430 13.81 0.71 10.62
C ASP A 430 13.58 0.87 9.10
N PHE A 431 13.95 2.03 8.53
CA PHE A 431 13.50 2.46 7.19
C PHE A 431 14.62 2.57 6.13
N GLY A 432 15.89 2.50 6.53
CA GLY A 432 17.06 2.57 5.66
C GLY A 432 17.43 3.97 5.19
N ILE A 433 16.50 4.66 4.51
CA ILE A 433 16.70 6.00 3.96
C ILE A 433 15.92 7.05 4.76
N GLY A 434 16.50 8.24 4.88
CA GLY A 434 15.86 9.38 5.54
C GLY A 434 14.55 9.79 4.86
N PRO A 435 13.73 10.59 5.55
CA PRO A 435 12.39 10.88 5.11
C PRO A 435 12.42 11.72 3.84
N GLY A 436 11.58 11.35 2.87
CA GLY A 436 11.30 12.17 1.70
C GLY A 436 10.44 13.36 2.08
N CYS A 437 9.57 13.21 3.07
CA CYS A 437 8.81 14.31 3.66
C CYS A 437 8.56 14.15 5.15
N THR A 438 8.27 15.27 5.80
CA THR A 438 7.72 15.31 7.16
C THR A 438 6.80 16.52 7.22
N GLY A 439 5.50 16.26 7.34
CA GLY A 439 4.47 17.26 7.33
C GLY A 439 4.09 17.73 8.73
N GLN A 440 3.70 18.99 8.84
CA GLN A 440 3.19 19.58 10.07
C GLN A 440 2.07 20.57 9.75
N ALA A 441 0.89 20.30 10.29
CA ALA A 441 -0.26 21.19 10.19
C ALA A 441 0.01 22.53 10.90
N GLN A 442 -0.81 23.54 10.58
CA GLN A 442 -0.67 24.89 11.13
C GLN A 442 -0.78 24.98 12.66
N ASP A 443 -1.49 24.04 13.30
CA ASP A 443 -1.63 23.96 14.75
C ASP A 443 -0.45 23.23 15.43
N GLY A 444 0.50 22.74 14.63
CA GLY A 444 1.69 22.04 15.06
C GLY A 444 1.54 20.53 15.18
N SER A 445 0.37 19.95 14.87
CA SER A 445 0.24 18.49 14.75
C SER A 445 1.04 18.00 13.55
N PHE A 446 1.68 16.83 13.70
CA PHE A 446 2.27 16.17 12.54
C PHE A 446 1.16 15.62 11.65
N THR A 447 1.44 15.57 10.36
CA THR A 447 0.48 15.09 9.34
C THR A 447 1.01 13.87 8.60
N GLY A 448 2.27 13.50 8.86
CA GLY A 448 2.92 12.32 8.31
C GLY A 448 4.44 12.47 8.27
N GLN A 449 5.14 11.35 8.22
CA GLN A 449 6.57 11.27 7.89
C GLN A 449 6.78 10.04 7.02
N ALA A 450 7.24 10.24 5.80
CA ALA A 450 7.28 9.20 4.80
C ALA A 450 8.65 9.08 4.15
N THR A 451 8.98 7.86 3.73
CA THR A 451 10.17 7.53 2.95
C THR A 451 9.93 7.77 1.46
N PRO A 452 10.97 8.11 0.68
CA PRO A 452 10.82 8.31 -0.75
C PRO A 452 10.58 7.00 -1.49
N ASN A 453 9.56 6.98 -2.36
CA ASN A 453 9.17 5.79 -3.10
C ASN A 453 9.59 5.85 -4.58
N THR A 454 10.89 5.67 -4.84
CA THR A 454 11.52 5.78 -6.18
C THR A 454 10.87 4.86 -7.22
N ARG A 455 10.57 3.62 -6.83
CA ARG A 455 10.13 2.57 -7.77
C ARG A 455 8.70 2.80 -8.24
N VAL A 456 7.80 3.23 -7.34
CA VAL A 456 6.44 3.62 -7.73
C VAL A 456 6.45 4.87 -8.62
N MET A 457 7.27 5.87 -8.30
CA MET A 457 7.43 7.06 -9.15
C MET A 457 7.91 6.70 -10.56
N GLU A 458 8.90 5.81 -10.70
CA GLU A 458 9.38 5.37 -12.03
C GLU A 458 8.31 4.61 -12.83
N VAL A 459 7.51 3.73 -12.20
CA VAL A 459 6.37 3.07 -12.87
C VAL A 459 5.34 4.10 -13.33
N CYS A 460 5.00 5.06 -12.46
CA CYS A 460 4.04 6.09 -12.76
C CYS A 460 4.49 6.94 -13.97
N HIS A 461 5.72 7.47 -13.95
CA HIS A 461 6.29 8.26 -15.06
C HIS A 461 6.40 7.50 -16.38
N SER A 462 6.45 6.15 -16.36
CA SER A 462 6.44 5.35 -17.58
C SER A 462 5.12 5.44 -18.38
N LEU A 463 4.04 5.88 -17.73
CA LEU A 463 2.74 6.09 -18.35
C LEU A 463 2.66 7.37 -19.17
N ASP A 464 3.53 8.35 -18.90
CA ASP A 464 3.60 9.57 -19.68
C ASP A 464 4.13 9.29 -21.09
N PHE A 465 3.64 10.02 -22.08
CA PHE A 465 4.10 9.87 -23.46
C PHE A 465 3.93 11.16 -24.26
N VAL A 466 4.59 11.23 -25.40
CA VAL A 466 4.40 12.31 -26.38
C VAL A 466 3.56 11.75 -27.52
N ASP A 467 2.45 12.42 -27.83
CA ASP A 467 1.56 12.01 -28.91
C ASP A 467 2.13 12.32 -30.31
N GLU A 468 1.38 11.91 -31.34
CA GLU A 468 1.77 12.12 -32.75
C GLU A 468 1.90 13.60 -33.16
N HIS A 469 1.32 14.52 -32.38
CA HIS A 469 1.38 15.97 -32.59
C HIS A 469 2.56 16.61 -31.84
N GLY A 470 3.32 15.84 -31.07
CA GLY A 470 4.41 16.34 -30.24
C GLY A 470 3.94 16.96 -28.93
N THR A 471 2.70 16.71 -28.52
CA THR A 471 2.15 17.18 -27.25
C THR A 471 2.40 16.14 -26.16
N GLU A 472 2.92 16.59 -25.02
CA GLU A 472 3.11 15.78 -23.83
C GLU A 472 1.76 15.42 -23.21
N GLN A 473 1.56 14.12 -22.99
CA GLN A 473 0.38 13.54 -22.39
C GLN A 473 0.77 13.03 -21.01
N VAL A 474 0.49 13.85 -20.00
CA VAL A 474 0.68 13.48 -18.59
C VAL A 474 -0.39 12.46 -18.21
N ARG A 475 0.06 11.36 -17.64
CA ARG A 475 -0.69 10.20 -17.15
C ARG A 475 -0.30 9.85 -15.71
N CYS A 476 0.74 10.48 -15.18
CA CYS A 476 1.20 10.36 -13.81
C CYS A 476 1.02 11.67 -13.02
N CYS A 477 0.49 11.57 -11.79
CA CYS A 477 0.58 12.62 -10.77
C CYS A 477 1.29 12.05 -9.53
N ILE A 478 2.25 12.78 -8.98
CA ILE A 478 2.90 12.45 -7.70
C ILE A 478 2.68 13.58 -6.71
N GLU A 479 1.99 13.29 -5.62
CA GLU A 479 1.61 14.23 -4.58
C GLU A 479 2.17 13.77 -3.24
N SER A 480 2.27 14.70 -2.30
CA SER A 480 2.83 14.46 -0.98
C SER A 480 1.82 13.76 -0.07
N ILE A 481 2.22 12.62 0.47
CA ILE A 481 1.45 11.95 1.54
C ILE A 481 1.50 12.73 2.86
N CYS A 482 2.50 13.58 3.03
CA CYS A 482 2.64 14.41 4.23
C CYS A 482 1.71 15.63 4.23
N ASP A 483 0.93 15.86 3.18
CA ASP A 483 -0.02 16.97 3.10
C ASP A 483 -1.18 16.79 4.09
N ASP A 484 -1.67 17.90 4.66
CA ASP A 484 -2.82 17.90 5.58
C ASP A 484 -4.18 17.78 4.87
N ASP A 485 -4.18 17.90 3.54
CA ASP A 485 -5.34 17.81 2.66
C ASP A 485 -4.96 17.24 1.29
N PHE A 486 -5.59 16.13 0.88
CA PHE A 486 -5.36 15.50 -0.42
C PHE A 486 -6.24 16.07 -1.55
N SER A 487 -6.88 17.23 -1.35
CA SER A 487 -7.75 17.84 -2.38
C SER A 487 -7.03 18.11 -3.70
N ALA A 488 -5.75 18.50 -3.66
CA ALA A 488 -4.90 18.68 -4.84
C ALA A 488 -4.65 17.36 -5.55
N ALA A 489 -4.37 16.28 -4.82
CA ALA A 489 -4.19 14.95 -5.38
C ALA A 489 -5.45 14.42 -6.08
N ILE A 490 -6.62 14.65 -5.48
CA ILE A 490 -7.91 14.31 -6.10
C ILE A 490 -8.16 15.16 -7.36
N ASP A 491 -7.85 16.45 -7.33
CA ASP A 491 -7.98 17.32 -8.51
C ASP A 491 -7.04 16.89 -9.63
N CYS A 492 -5.81 16.48 -9.29
CA CYS A 492 -4.83 15.99 -10.25
C CYS A 492 -5.33 14.72 -10.97
N LEU A 493 -5.72 13.71 -10.18
CA LEU A 493 -6.27 12.46 -10.70
C LEU A 493 -7.50 12.68 -11.58
N THR A 494 -8.47 13.45 -11.09
CA THR A 494 -9.72 13.69 -11.83
C THR A 494 -9.50 14.57 -13.06
N GLY A 495 -8.51 15.48 -13.02
CA GLY A 495 -8.03 16.24 -14.16
C GLY A 495 -7.43 15.34 -15.26
N ILE A 496 -6.55 14.39 -14.91
CA ILE A 496 -6.02 13.42 -15.88
C ILE A 496 -7.15 12.57 -16.45
N ILE A 497 -8.07 12.06 -15.60
CA ILE A 497 -9.21 11.24 -16.04
C ILE A 497 -10.04 12.01 -17.08
N GLY A 498 -10.45 13.24 -16.78
CA GLY A 498 -11.24 14.07 -17.70
C GLY A 498 -10.58 14.27 -19.07
N HIS A 499 -9.26 14.51 -19.09
CA HIS A 499 -8.48 14.68 -20.33
C HIS A 499 -8.23 13.37 -21.09
N SER A 500 -8.30 12.24 -20.39
CA SER A 500 -8.03 10.92 -20.97
C SER A 500 -9.30 10.25 -21.50
N LEU A 501 -10.47 10.71 -21.09
CA LEU A 501 -11.74 10.26 -21.63
C LEU A 501 -11.90 10.79 -23.06
N LEU A 502 -12.08 9.87 -23.99
CA LEU A 502 -12.46 10.19 -25.36
C LEU A 502 -13.98 10.05 -25.45
N PRO A 503 -14.75 11.13 -25.60
CA PRO A 503 -16.21 11.02 -25.68
C PRO A 503 -16.61 10.15 -26.88
N PRO A 504 -17.69 9.34 -26.76
CA PRO A 504 -18.13 8.50 -27.86
C PRO A 504 -18.66 9.36 -29.02
N GLY A 505 -17.94 9.36 -30.15
CA GLY A 505 -18.28 10.14 -31.34
C GLY A 505 -17.56 9.67 -32.59
#